data_AF-A0A3B5B5P6-F1
#
_entry.id   AF-A0A3B5B5P6-F1
#
_cell.length_a   1.000
_cell.length_b   1.000
_cell.length_c   1.000
_cell.angle_alpha   90.00
_cell.angle_beta   90.00
_cell.angle_gamma   90.00
#
_symmetry.space_group_name_H-M   'P 1'
#
loop_
_entity.id
_entity.type
_entity.pdbx_description
1 polymer ?
#
loop_
_entity_poly.entity_id
_entity_poly.type
_entity_poly.pdbx_seq_one_letter_code
_entity_poly.pdbx_strand_id
1 'polypeptide(L)'
;MNMWSSGRRVLQELLSQPAVRSFSLSPVQNTVVVERWWQVPLSKVGSPPRLHPRRHRVYKMVEDTKNAPKEKMELILTQTVNRLGGRGDTVFVKKSLGRNKLLPDGLAVYPSPENKAMFAEELRLLHAGLSQGRPQTRTGQMTVEFLKRSTLKIYKMPSEHFQVNKEVVRRQFAKRLGVVMPPHALSVPFESVTELGDYWCEVTVNGIDTVRVPISLVPYEDLSANHQRMLRQQRRQQKEAEAAAAEAAEEQGEEVVLKAEAAAAAVEAEAAAAEAAEEQGEEVVLKAEAAAAAVEAEAAKESAAEETVETTQTAQESPAPPSEDPKTK
;
A
#
# COMPACT_ATOMS: atom_id res chain seq x y z
N MET A 1 61.36 -56.17 1.09
CA MET A 1 60.71 -54.85 0.86
C MET A 1 59.22 -54.98 1.10
N ASN A 2 58.54 -53.90 1.50
CA ASN A 2 57.19 -53.55 1.05
C ASN A 2 56.83 -52.15 1.58
N MET A 3 56.87 -51.14 0.70
CA MET A 3 56.45 -49.77 1.01
C MET A 3 54.94 -49.65 0.79
N TRP A 4 54.19 -49.24 1.82
CA TRP A 4 52.77 -48.89 1.67
C TRP A 4 52.55 -47.39 1.82
N SER A 5 51.82 -46.83 0.85
CA SER A 5 51.71 -45.39 0.61
C SER A 5 50.67 -44.72 1.52
N SER A 6 51.14 -44.07 2.59
CA SER A 6 50.30 -43.25 3.47
C SER A 6 50.06 -41.81 2.97
N GLY A 7 50.90 -41.30 2.07
CA GLY A 7 50.97 -39.86 1.75
C GLY A 7 49.76 -39.25 1.01
N ARG A 8 48.96 -40.04 0.26
CA ARG A 8 47.92 -39.47 -0.63
C ARG A 8 46.63 -38.98 0.07
N ARG A 9 46.36 -39.36 1.33
CA ARG A 9 45.13 -38.93 2.02
C ARG A 9 45.27 -37.61 2.80
N VAL A 10 46.46 -37.30 3.31
CA VAL A 10 46.68 -36.10 4.15
C VAL A 10 46.54 -34.79 3.37
N LEU A 11 46.97 -34.78 2.10
CA LEU A 11 46.86 -33.59 1.24
C LEU A 11 45.43 -33.30 0.77
N GLN A 12 44.51 -34.26 0.83
CA GLN A 12 43.14 -34.09 0.34
C GLN A 12 42.24 -33.37 1.36
N GLU A 13 42.47 -33.55 2.67
CA GLU A 13 41.75 -32.77 3.71
C GLU A 13 42.20 -31.30 3.73
N LEU A 14 43.49 -31.02 3.49
CA LEU A 14 44.04 -29.65 3.47
C LEU A 14 43.61 -28.82 2.25
N LEU A 15 43.20 -29.46 1.15
CA LEU A 15 42.74 -28.80 -0.08
C LEU A 15 41.22 -28.86 -0.27
N SER A 16 40.50 -29.59 0.58
CA SER A 16 39.04 -29.61 0.59
C SER A 16 38.49 -28.33 1.24
N GLN A 17 38.51 -27.21 0.52
CA GLN A 17 37.75 -26.02 0.91
C GLN A 17 36.26 -26.42 1.10
N PRO A 18 35.66 -26.27 2.29
CA PRO A 18 34.24 -26.53 2.47
C PRO A 18 33.47 -25.52 1.61
N ALA A 19 32.51 -25.98 0.82
CA ALA A 19 31.79 -25.13 -0.12
C ALA A 19 31.03 -24.00 0.62
N VAL A 20 31.58 -22.79 0.61
CA VAL A 20 31.11 -21.65 1.43
C VAL A 20 29.83 -21.05 0.86
N ARG A 21 28.71 -21.75 1.04
CA ARG A 21 27.36 -21.17 1.02
C ARG A 21 26.91 -20.79 2.42
N SER A 22 27.70 -19.95 3.09
CA SER A 22 27.32 -19.27 4.33
C SER A 22 27.63 -17.77 4.22
N PHE A 23 26.59 -16.94 4.29
CA PHE A 23 26.70 -15.47 4.31
C PHE A 23 27.31 -14.92 5.61
N SER A 24 27.78 -15.79 6.51
CA SER A 24 28.69 -15.45 7.59
C SER A 24 29.91 -16.39 7.58
N LEU A 25 31.09 -15.83 7.82
CA LEU A 25 32.36 -16.54 7.94
C LEU A 25 32.58 -17.13 9.35
N SER A 26 31.62 -16.94 10.26
CA SER A 26 31.69 -17.47 11.62
C SER A 26 31.44 -18.99 11.62
N PRO A 27 32.36 -19.83 12.11
CA PRO A 27 32.10 -21.26 12.25
C PRO A 27 30.94 -21.50 13.23
N VAL A 28 30.15 -22.55 12.98
CA VAL A 28 29.00 -22.90 13.81
C VAL A 28 29.50 -23.30 15.20
N GLN A 29 29.10 -22.57 16.25
CA GLN A 29 29.56 -22.77 17.64
C GLN A 29 28.88 -23.99 18.32
N ASN A 30 28.83 -25.12 17.62
CA ASN A 30 28.36 -26.41 18.13
C ASN A 30 29.60 -27.21 18.55
N THR A 31 29.82 -27.34 19.86
CA THR A 31 30.96 -28.06 20.44
C THR A 31 30.47 -29.38 21.01
N VAL A 32 31.16 -30.46 20.65
CA VAL A 32 30.92 -31.80 21.16
C VAL A 32 31.97 -32.08 22.23
N VAL A 33 31.58 -32.08 23.49
CA VAL A 33 32.49 -32.28 24.62
C VAL A 33 32.52 -33.76 25.00
N VAL A 34 33.74 -34.30 25.06
CA VAL A 34 33.97 -35.73 25.26
C VAL A 34 35.04 -35.98 26.31
N GLU A 35 34.81 -36.97 27.16
CA GLU A 35 35.82 -37.47 28.11
C GLU A 35 36.57 -38.66 27.50
N ARG A 36 37.81 -38.92 27.95
CA ARG A 36 38.53 -40.15 27.57
C ARG A 36 38.01 -41.31 28.42
N TRP A 37 37.65 -42.42 27.78
CA TRP A 37 37.15 -43.61 28.51
C TRP A 37 38.17 -44.17 29.50
N TRP A 38 39.46 -43.98 29.20
CA TRP A 38 40.57 -44.41 30.06
C TRP A 38 41.32 -43.18 30.58
N GLN A 39 41.50 -43.13 31.90
CA GLN A 39 42.27 -42.07 32.56
C GLN A 39 43.72 -42.05 32.06
N VAL A 40 44.28 -40.85 31.89
CA VAL A 40 45.66 -40.65 31.45
C VAL A 40 46.55 -40.58 32.69
N PRO A 41 47.63 -41.39 32.81
CA PRO A 41 48.52 -41.32 33.96
C PRO A 41 49.26 -39.98 34.00
N LEU A 42 49.35 -39.39 35.19
CA LEU A 42 50.08 -38.15 35.41
C LEU A 42 51.54 -38.29 34.97
N SER A 43 52.02 -37.29 34.24
CA SER A 43 53.42 -37.18 33.81
C SER A 43 54.16 -36.19 34.70
N LYS A 44 55.50 -36.13 34.61
CA LYS A 44 56.30 -35.20 35.43
C LYS A 44 55.84 -33.75 35.20
N VAL A 45 55.93 -32.91 36.23
CA VAL A 45 55.59 -31.47 36.12
C VAL A 45 56.40 -30.84 34.97
N GLY A 46 55.73 -30.02 34.15
CA GLY A 46 56.31 -29.43 32.94
C GLY A 46 56.49 -30.39 31.74
N SER A 47 56.23 -31.69 31.90
CA SER A 47 56.29 -32.67 30.81
C SER A 47 54.90 -32.93 30.21
N PRO A 48 54.77 -33.13 28.88
CA PRO A 48 53.50 -33.45 28.24
C PRO A 48 52.96 -34.83 28.68
N PRO A 49 51.62 -35.03 28.68
CA PRO A 49 51.01 -36.28 29.12
C PRO A 49 51.32 -37.46 28.18
N ARG A 50 51.77 -38.58 28.76
CA ARG A 50 52.04 -39.83 28.01
C ARG A 50 50.74 -40.52 27.60
N LEU A 51 50.31 -40.29 26.35
CA LEU A 51 49.12 -40.93 25.78
C LEU A 51 49.42 -42.31 25.17
N HIS A 52 48.64 -43.33 25.54
CA HIS A 52 48.71 -44.64 24.87
C HIS A 52 47.84 -44.63 23.59
N PRO A 53 48.41 -44.88 22.37
CA PRO A 53 47.76 -44.54 21.10
C PRO A 53 46.39 -45.17 20.82
N ARG A 54 46.11 -46.37 21.36
CA ARG A 54 44.82 -47.05 21.19
C ARG A 54 43.82 -46.66 22.30
N ARG A 55 44.08 -47.07 23.55
CA ARG A 55 43.22 -46.79 24.72
C ARG A 55 42.77 -45.33 24.81
N HIS A 56 43.69 -44.37 24.81
CA HIS A 56 43.34 -42.97 25.13
C HIS A 56 42.62 -42.24 23.98
N ARG A 57 42.52 -42.86 22.80
CA ARG A 57 41.75 -42.35 21.64
C ARG A 57 40.27 -42.81 21.66
N VAL A 58 39.88 -43.63 22.64
CA VAL A 58 38.46 -43.97 22.92
C VAL A 58 37.87 -42.87 23.80
N TYR A 59 36.77 -42.28 23.33
CA TYR A 59 36.08 -41.17 23.99
C TYR A 59 34.63 -41.54 24.31
N LYS A 60 34.06 -40.93 25.36
CA LYS A 60 32.64 -40.99 25.72
C LYS A 60 32.03 -39.60 25.56
N MET A 61 30.83 -39.55 24.99
CA MET A 61 30.03 -38.32 24.88
C MET A 61 29.64 -37.83 26.28
N VAL A 62 29.87 -36.55 26.57
CA VAL A 62 29.46 -35.90 27.83
C VAL A 62 28.34 -34.91 27.57
N GLU A 63 28.59 -33.90 26.74
CA GLU A 63 27.60 -32.89 26.36
C GLU A 63 27.78 -32.45 24.90
N ASP A 64 26.71 -31.93 24.30
CA ASP A 64 26.70 -31.40 22.94
C ASP A 64 25.99 -30.04 22.94
N THR A 65 26.76 -28.96 22.78
CA THR A 65 26.25 -27.60 22.98
C THR A 65 25.20 -27.19 21.94
N LYS A 66 25.03 -27.95 20.84
CA LYS A 66 23.97 -27.68 19.84
C LYS A 66 22.56 -27.83 20.43
N ASN A 67 22.43 -28.69 21.46
CA ASN A 67 21.18 -29.04 22.14
C ASN A 67 20.94 -28.17 23.39
N ALA A 68 21.94 -27.42 23.85
CA ALA A 68 21.83 -26.56 25.04
C ALA A 68 20.84 -25.40 24.83
N PRO A 69 20.18 -24.89 25.88
CA PRO A 69 19.26 -23.77 25.79
C PRO A 69 19.97 -22.51 25.27
N LYS A 70 19.43 -21.90 24.21
CA LYS A 70 20.08 -20.80 23.50
C LYS A 70 19.84 -19.47 24.20
N GLU A 71 20.80 -19.07 25.02
CA GLU A 71 20.83 -17.78 25.71
C GLU A 71 20.64 -16.59 24.74
N LYS A 72 20.12 -15.49 25.28
CA LYS A 72 20.06 -14.20 24.60
C LYS A 72 21.46 -13.55 24.57
N MET A 73 21.63 -12.57 23.68
CA MET A 73 22.80 -11.71 23.56
C MET A 73 22.40 -10.31 24.04
N GLU A 74 23.16 -9.76 24.98
CA GLU A 74 23.10 -8.35 25.36
C GLU A 74 23.80 -7.50 24.29
N LEU A 75 23.16 -6.43 23.85
CA LEU A 75 23.71 -5.39 22.96
C LEU A 75 23.18 -4.01 23.38
N ILE A 76 23.92 -2.94 23.07
CA ILE A 76 23.46 -1.57 23.24
C ILE A 76 23.07 -1.00 21.88
N LEU A 77 21.88 -0.41 21.75
CA LEU A 77 21.40 0.16 20.49
C LEU A 77 22.05 1.52 20.18
N THR A 78 22.60 1.68 18.98
CA THR A 78 23.18 2.96 18.50
C THR A 78 22.14 3.88 17.85
N GLN A 79 21.02 3.29 17.40
CA GLN A 79 19.92 3.94 16.72
C GLN A 79 18.59 3.42 17.26
N THR A 80 17.52 4.17 17.06
CA THR A 80 16.16 3.71 17.39
C THR A 80 15.74 2.59 16.44
N VAL A 81 15.51 1.38 16.95
CA VAL A 81 15.15 0.20 16.14
C VAL A 81 13.72 -0.24 16.43
N ASN A 82 12.92 -0.31 15.37
CA ASN A 82 11.51 -0.69 15.42
C ASN A 82 11.28 -2.02 16.18
N ARG A 83 10.37 -1.99 17.14
CA ARG A 83 10.01 -3.08 18.08
C ARG A 83 11.12 -3.55 19.04
N LEU A 84 12.32 -2.94 19.06
CA LEU A 84 13.37 -3.24 20.04
C LEU A 84 13.52 -2.14 21.10
N GLY A 85 13.88 -0.91 20.70
CA GLY A 85 14.25 0.16 21.64
C GLY A 85 14.65 1.46 20.94
N GLY A 86 14.99 2.48 21.73
CA GLY A 86 15.67 3.70 21.30
C GLY A 86 17.19 3.55 21.29
N ARG A 87 17.90 4.59 20.82
CA ARG A 87 19.35 4.72 21.04
C ARG A 87 19.68 4.75 22.54
N GLY A 88 20.75 4.07 22.94
CA GLY A 88 21.22 3.95 24.33
C GLY A 88 20.62 2.76 25.09
N ASP A 89 19.51 2.18 24.61
CA ASP A 89 18.87 1.05 25.28
C ASP A 89 19.74 -0.21 25.22
N THR A 90 19.91 -0.87 26.38
CA THR A 90 20.53 -2.21 26.48
C THR A 90 19.46 -3.29 26.28
N VAL A 91 19.61 -4.12 25.26
CA VAL A 91 18.59 -5.08 24.81
C VAL A 91 19.10 -6.52 24.76
N PHE A 92 18.25 -7.46 25.18
CA PHE A 92 18.54 -8.90 25.17
C PHE A 92 17.88 -9.59 23.96
N VAL A 93 18.63 -9.72 22.87
CA VAL A 93 18.15 -10.26 21.57
C VAL A 93 18.55 -11.73 21.36
N LYS A 94 17.98 -12.41 20.36
CA LYS A 94 18.48 -13.74 19.94
C LYS A 94 19.86 -13.57 19.28
N LYS A 95 20.84 -14.43 19.62
CA LYS A 95 22.23 -14.39 19.09
C LYS A 95 22.32 -14.28 17.55
N SER A 96 21.36 -14.84 16.81
CA SER A 96 21.25 -14.69 15.34
C SER A 96 20.84 -13.28 14.89
N LEU A 97 19.87 -12.63 15.54
CA LEU A 97 19.44 -11.26 15.16
C LEU A 97 20.55 -10.24 15.42
N GLY A 98 21.28 -10.39 16.52
CA GLY A 98 22.45 -9.57 16.83
C GLY A 98 23.54 -9.70 15.75
N ARG A 99 24.00 -10.93 15.50
CA ARG A 99 25.11 -11.22 14.58
C ARG A 99 24.80 -11.00 13.10
N ASN A 100 23.57 -11.26 12.66
CA ASN A 100 23.22 -11.23 11.24
C ASN A 100 22.59 -9.91 10.79
N LYS A 101 22.16 -9.05 11.72
CA LYS A 101 21.54 -7.76 11.40
C LYS A 101 22.08 -6.60 12.24
N LEU A 102 21.88 -6.63 13.56
CA LEU A 102 22.13 -5.43 14.37
C LEU A 102 23.59 -5.00 14.42
N LEU A 103 24.53 -5.95 14.41
CA LEU A 103 25.98 -5.67 14.37
C LEU A 103 26.46 -5.31 12.95
N PRO A 104 26.13 -6.03 11.86
CA PRO A 104 26.51 -5.64 10.50
C PRO A 104 25.91 -4.30 10.04
N ASP A 105 24.65 -4.03 10.36
CA ASP A 105 23.96 -2.77 10.00
C ASP A 105 24.44 -1.57 10.84
N GLY A 106 25.33 -1.78 11.82
CA GLY A 106 25.79 -0.75 12.76
C GLY A 106 24.72 -0.23 13.75
N LEU A 107 23.55 -0.87 13.80
CA LEU A 107 22.39 -0.51 14.64
C LEU A 107 22.57 -0.81 16.13
N ALA A 108 23.56 -1.65 16.47
CA ALA A 108 23.90 -1.98 17.84
C ALA A 108 25.41 -2.25 18.00
N VAL A 109 25.89 -2.12 19.23
CA VAL A 109 27.30 -2.29 19.63
C VAL A 109 27.38 -3.23 20.84
N TYR A 110 28.52 -3.93 20.98
CA TYR A 110 28.75 -4.84 22.11
C TYR A 110 28.80 -4.11 23.46
N PRO A 111 28.29 -4.73 24.54
CA PRO A 111 28.16 -4.13 25.88
C PRO A 111 29.48 -4.11 26.68
N SER A 112 30.56 -3.56 26.10
CA SER A 112 31.83 -3.33 26.81
C SER A 112 31.66 -2.32 27.96
N PRO A 113 32.51 -2.32 29.00
CA PRO A 113 32.43 -1.34 30.08
C PRO A 113 32.61 0.10 29.58
N GLU A 114 33.50 0.30 28.61
CA GLU A 114 33.75 1.58 27.94
C GLU A 114 32.50 2.09 27.21
N ASN A 115 31.85 1.22 26.43
CA ASN A 115 30.61 1.57 25.72
C ASN A 115 29.48 1.89 26.70
N LYS A 116 29.37 1.14 27.80
CA LYS A 116 28.39 1.42 28.87
C LYS A 116 28.64 2.78 29.53
N ALA A 117 29.89 3.16 29.75
CA ALA A 117 30.24 4.49 30.26
C ALA A 117 29.84 5.60 29.27
N MET A 118 30.24 5.49 28.00
CA MET A 118 29.92 6.49 26.97
C MET A 118 28.41 6.71 26.80
N PHE A 119 27.60 5.64 26.74
CA PHE A 119 26.14 5.79 26.63
C PHE A 119 25.49 6.30 27.93
N ALA A 120 26.05 6.00 29.10
CA ALA A 120 25.58 6.59 30.37
C ALA A 120 25.88 8.10 30.45
N GLU A 121 27.01 8.55 29.92
CA GLU A 121 27.35 9.98 29.81
C GLU A 121 26.47 10.69 28.77
N GLU A 122 26.20 10.06 27.62
CA GLU A 122 25.25 10.60 26.63
C GLU A 122 23.85 10.78 27.24
N LEU A 123 23.34 9.77 27.95
CA LEU A 123 22.06 9.84 28.67
C LEU A 123 22.06 10.93 29.76
N ARG A 124 23.18 11.12 30.48
CA ARG A 124 23.32 12.21 31.46
C ARG A 124 23.26 13.59 30.82
N LEU A 125 23.89 13.79 29.66
CA LEU A 125 23.86 15.05 28.91
C LEU A 125 22.48 15.31 28.27
N LEU A 126 21.80 14.27 27.81
CA LEU A 126 20.40 14.31 27.35
C LEU A 126 19.45 14.74 28.48
N HIS A 127 19.61 14.20 29.69
CA HIS A 127 18.82 14.59 30.86
C HIS A 127 19.14 16.03 31.34
N ALA A 128 20.36 16.52 31.13
CA ALA A 128 20.72 17.91 31.40
C ALA A 128 20.22 18.90 30.32
N GLY A 129 19.64 18.43 29.22
CA GLY A 129 19.13 19.27 28.13
C GLY A 129 20.21 19.95 27.26
N LEU A 130 21.49 19.65 27.48
CA LEU A 130 22.62 20.31 26.81
C LEU A 130 22.86 19.80 25.37
N SER A 131 22.29 18.64 25.02
CA SER A 131 22.50 17.95 23.75
C SER A 131 21.72 18.58 22.57
N GLN A 132 22.39 19.37 21.74
CA GLN A 132 21.80 20.01 20.55
C GLN A 132 21.47 19.06 19.38
N GLY A 133 21.71 17.74 19.53
CA GLY A 133 21.54 16.73 18.49
C GLY A 133 20.73 15.51 18.93
N ARG A 134 19.69 15.70 19.77
CA ARG A 134 18.86 14.61 20.28
C ARG A 134 18.15 13.87 19.13
N PRO A 135 18.36 12.55 18.94
CA PRO A 135 17.62 11.79 17.95
C PRO A 135 16.15 11.62 18.37
N GLN A 136 15.25 11.57 17.38
CA GLN A 136 13.82 11.42 17.61
C GLN A 136 13.48 10.13 18.36
N THR A 137 12.54 10.20 19.30
CA THR A 137 12.09 9.04 20.08
C THR A 137 11.34 8.04 19.21
N ARG A 138 11.31 6.75 19.61
CA ARG A 138 10.58 5.71 18.86
C ARG A 138 9.11 6.05 18.62
N THR A 139 8.45 6.67 19.60
CA THR A 139 7.08 7.17 19.47
C THR A 139 7.00 8.38 18.57
N GLY A 140 7.94 9.33 18.66
CA GLY A 140 8.04 10.47 17.75
C GLY A 140 8.19 10.05 16.29
N GLN A 141 9.09 9.11 15.99
CA GLN A 141 9.28 8.56 14.64
C GLN A 141 8.00 7.90 14.10
N MET A 142 7.31 7.10 14.92
CA MET A 142 6.02 6.50 14.55
C MET A 142 4.93 7.55 14.29
N THR A 143 4.88 8.62 15.08
CA THR A 143 3.98 9.76 14.86
C THR A 143 4.33 10.53 13.57
N VAL A 144 5.62 10.73 13.28
CA VAL A 144 6.10 11.36 12.03
C VAL A 144 5.71 10.52 10.81
N GLU A 145 5.89 9.20 10.86
CA GLU A 145 5.43 8.28 9.81
C GLU A 145 3.91 8.32 9.62
N PHE A 146 3.14 8.38 10.72
CA PHE A 146 1.68 8.46 10.68
C PHE A 146 1.20 9.78 10.08
N LEU A 147 1.76 10.91 10.51
CA LEU A 147 1.42 12.24 9.98
C LEU A 147 1.76 12.37 8.49
N LYS A 148 2.91 11.83 8.04
CA LYS A 148 3.29 11.77 6.61
C LYS A 148 2.33 10.96 5.73
N ARG A 149 1.55 10.04 6.31
CA ARG A 149 0.52 9.25 5.63
C ARG A 149 -0.91 9.77 5.86
N SER A 150 -1.07 10.85 6.63
CA SER A 150 -2.38 11.37 7.04
C SER A 150 -2.83 12.55 6.16
N THR A 151 -4.14 12.65 5.95
CA THR A 151 -4.79 13.80 5.29
C THR A 151 -5.92 14.31 6.18
N LEU A 152 -6.00 15.62 6.43
CA LEU A 152 -7.01 16.19 7.33
C LEU A 152 -8.19 16.76 6.56
N LYS A 153 -9.34 16.06 6.58
CA LYS A 153 -10.58 16.60 6.04
C LYS A 153 -11.29 17.49 7.07
N ILE A 154 -11.43 18.77 6.76
CA ILE A 154 -12.25 19.73 7.52
C ILE A 154 -13.55 19.95 6.74
N TYR A 155 -14.67 19.89 7.44
CA TYR A 155 -15.98 20.22 6.88
C TYR A 155 -16.34 21.63 7.37
N LYS A 156 -16.63 22.53 6.43
CA LYS A 156 -17.12 23.88 6.74
C LYS A 156 -18.49 23.77 7.40
N MET A 157 -18.72 24.48 8.51
CA MET A 157 -20.05 24.55 9.12
C MET A 157 -20.95 25.52 8.32
N PRO A 158 -22.28 25.31 8.27
CA PRO A 158 -23.19 26.15 7.48
C PRO A 158 -23.39 27.56 8.09
N SER A 159 -22.81 27.84 9.25
CA SER A 159 -22.75 29.18 9.82
C SER A 159 -21.80 30.07 9.01
N GLU A 160 -22.32 31.15 8.44
CA GLU A 160 -21.60 32.17 7.65
C GLU A 160 -20.28 32.63 8.28
N HIS A 161 -20.25 32.79 9.61
CA HIS A 161 -19.09 33.26 10.37
C HIS A 161 -18.04 32.16 10.68
N PHE A 162 -18.12 30.98 10.05
CA PHE A 162 -17.16 29.89 10.28
C PHE A 162 -15.81 30.15 9.60
N GLN A 163 -14.80 30.38 10.43
CA GLN A 163 -13.40 30.53 10.02
C GLN A 163 -12.55 29.36 10.54
N VAL A 164 -11.70 28.80 9.69
CA VAL A 164 -10.74 27.76 10.06
C VAL A 164 -9.50 28.41 10.66
N ASN A 165 -9.53 28.59 11.98
CA ASN A 165 -8.40 29.11 12.75
C ASN A 165 -7.51 27.94 13.23
N LYS A 166 -6.29 28.26 13.66
CA LYS A 166 -5.31 27.31 14.23
C LYS A 166 -5.88 26.35 15.29
N GLU A 167 -6.76 26.84 16.17
CA GLU A 167 -7.44 26.00 17.18
C GLU A 167 -8.53 25.07 16.60
N VAL A 168 -9.16 25.44 15.48
CA VAL A 168 -10.11 24.57 14.75
C VAL A 168 -9.37 23.40 14.11
N VAL A 169 -8.23 23.69 13.45
CA VAL A 169 -7.33 22.68 12.87
C VAL A 169 -6.85 21.71 13.96
N ARG A 170 -6.33 22.24 15.08
CA ARG A 170 -5.91 21.47 16.27
C ARG A 170 -7.01 20.56 16.81
N ARG A 171 -8.25 21.06 16.92
CA ARG A 171 -9.41 20.29 17.38
C ARG A 171 -9.81 19.20 16.37
N GLN A 172 -9.65 19.43 15.07
CA GLN A 172 -9.92 18.42 14.05
C GLN A 172 -8.85 17.32 14.03
N PHE A 173 -7.56 17.63 14.24
CA PHE A 173 -6.50 16.62 14.43
C PHE A 173 -6.87 15.62 15.54
N ALA A 174 -7.31 16.13 16.70
CA ALA A 174 -7.76 15.29 17.80
C ALA A 174 -9.03 14.48 17.47
N LYS A 175 -10.01 15.08 16.76
CA LYS A 175 -11.29 14.42 16.43
C LYS A 175 -11.23 13.40 15.28
N ARG A 176 -10.41 13.64 14.25
CA ARG A 176 -10.38 12.84 13.01
C ARG A 176 -9.17 11.92 12.90
N LEU A 177 -8.02 12.33 13.46
CA LEU A 177 -6.77 11.55 13.40
C LEU A 177 -6.35 11.01 14.78
N GLY A 178 -7.06 11.38 15.86
CA GLY A 178 -6.74 10.96 17.23
C GLY A 178 -5.51 11.65 17.84
N VAL A 179 -4.88 12.60 17.13
CA VAL A 179 -3.62 13.22 17.55
C VAL A 179 -3.89 14.49 18.35
N VAL A 180 -3.50 14.49 19.63
CA VAL A 180 -3.62 15.66 20.51
C VAL A 180 -2.36 16.53 20.40
N MET A 181 -2.46 17.65 19.68
CA MET A 181 -1.35 18.59 19.49
C MET A 181 -1.43 19.79 20.46
N PRO A 182 -0.30 20.24 21.04
CA PRO A 182 -0.16 21.57 21.63
C PRO A 182 -0.21 22.69 20.56
N PRO A 183 -0.59 23.94 20.92
CA PRO A 183 -0.67 25.04 19.95
C PRO A 183 0.69 25.52 19.44
N HIS A 184 1.78 25.33 20.20
CA HIS A 184 3.14 25.68 19.76
C HIS A 184 3.71 24.67 18.73
N ALA A 185 3.18 23.45 18.68
CA ALA A 185 3.65 22.37 17.80
C ALA A 185 2.94 22.36 16.43
N LEU A 186 2.03 23.32 16.21
CA LEU A 186 1.22 23.48 15.02
C LEU A 186 1.58 24.82 14.36
N SER A 187 2.03 24.79 13.11
CA SER A 187 2.29 25.98 12.30
C SER A 187 1.35 25.99 11.10
N VAL A 188 0.65 27.09 10.88
CA VAL A 188 -0.34 27.25 9.82
C VAL A 188 0.08 28.46 9.00
N PRO A 189 0.18 28.37 7.66
CA PRO A 189 0.67 29.48 6.83
C PRO A 189 -0.36 30.62 6.67
N PHE A 190 -1.60 30.39 7.10
CA PHE A 190 -2.69 31.36 7.14
C PHE A 190 -3.15 31.59 8.59
N GLU A 191 -3.67 32.78 8.89
CA GLU A 191 -4.21 33.12 10.20
C GLU A 191 -5.63 32.56 10.40
N SER A 192 -6.52 32.84 9.44
CA SER A 192 -7.83 32.22 9.30
C SER A 192 -8.22 32.04 7.82
N VAL A 193 -9.04 31.05 7.53
CA VAL A 193 -9.53 30.73 6.17
C VAL A 193 -11.03 30.44 6.18
N THR A 194 -11.75 31.00 5.20
CA THR A 194 -13.20 30.82 4.99
C THR A 194 -13.51 30.13 3.65
N GLU A 195 -12.58 30.17 2.70
CA GLU A 195 -12.70 29.64 1.33
C GLU A 195 -12.54 28.12 1.30
N LEU A 196 -13.18 27.46 0.32
CA LEU A 196 -13.04 26.02 0.12
C LEU A 196 -11.79 25.76 -0.73
N GLY A 197 -11.00 24.74 -0.38
CA GLY A 197 -9.76 24.43 -1.08
C GLY A 197 -8.82 23.51 -0.31
N ASP A 198 -7.69 23.20 -0.93
CA ASP A 198 -6.62 22.40 -0.35
C ASP A 198 -5.47 23.30 0.16
N TYR A 199 -5.13 23.10 1.42
CA TYR A 199 -4.09 23.83 2.15
C TYR A 199 -3.11 22.85 2.80
N TRP A 200 -2.06 23.36 3.44
CA TRP A 200 -1.16 22.55 4.27
C TRP A 200 -0.96 23.17 5.64
N CYS A 201 -0.59 22.33 6.60
CA CYS A 201 -0.19 22.72 7.94
C CYS A 201 1.11 21.98 8.29
N GLU A 202 2.03 22.66 8.97
CA GLU A 202 3.28 22.06 9.43
C GLU A 202 3.14 21.66 10.90
N VAL A 203 3.48 20.40 11.21
CA VAL A 203 3.34 19.80 12.53
C VAL A 203 4.72 19.40 13.03
N THR A 204 5.21 20.02 14.11
CA THR A 204 6.55 19.78 14.65
C THR A 204 6.51 18.79 15.81
N VAL A 205 7.15 17.64 15.64
CA VAL A 205 7.18 16.54 16.62
C VAL A 205 8.42 16.67 17.51
N ASN A 206 8.20 16.87 18.81
CA ASN A 206 9.23 17.01 19.86
C ASN A 206 10.27 18.12 19.61
N GLY A 207 9.96 19.11 18.77
CA GLY A 207 10.89 20.20 18.41
C GLY A 207 11.99 19.81 17.42
N ILE A 208 11.90 18.63 16.80
CA ILE A 208 12.95 18.07 15.92
C ILE A 208 12.43 17.92 14.49
N ASP A 209 11.42 17.06 14.28
CA ASP A 209 10.90 16.76 12.94
C ASP A 209 9.67 17.62 12.63
N THR A 210 9.73 18.45 11.59
CA THR A 210 8.56 19.17 11.06
C THR A 210 7.97 18.42 9.87
N VAL A 211 6.66 18.13 9.92
CA VAL A 211 5.93 17.36 8.92
C VAL A 211 4.84 18.20 8.29
N ARG A 212 4.81 18.32 6.96
CA ARG A 212 3.68 18.92 6.24
C ARG A 212 2.53 17.92 6.13
N VAL A 213 1.35 18.32 6.60
CA VAL A 213 0.10 17.55 6.51
C VAL A 213 -0.89 18.32 5.63
N PRO A 214 -1.45 17.72 4.57
CA PRO A 214 -2.45 18.38 3.74
C PRO A 214 -3.81 18.47 4.47
N ILE A 215 -4.50 19.59 4.25
CA ILE A 215 -5.80 19.93 4.82
C ILE A 215 -6.76 20.27 3.67
N SER A 216 -7.79 19.45 3.44
CA SER A 216 -8.85 19.75 2.48
C SER A 216 -10.05 20.37 3.21
N LEU A 217 -10.44 21.60 2.88
CA LEU A 217 -11.64 22.25 3.40
C LEU A 217 -12.83 22.04 2.46
N VAL A 218 -13.73 21.16 2.87
CA VAL A 218 -14.88 20.63 2.12
C VAL A 218 -16.17 21.36 2.55
N PRO A 219 -17.20 21.49 1.67
CA PRO A 219 -18.55 21.88 2.06
C PRO A 219 -19.11 21.11 3.27
N TYR A 220 -20.21 21.59 3.85
CA TYR A 220 -20.88 20.88 4.95
C TYR A 220 -21.44 19.52 4.50
N GLU A 221 -21.21 18.48 5.29
CA GLU A 221 -21.83 17.16 5.15
C GLU A 221 -22.40 16.74 6.51
N ASP A 222 -23.71 16.47 6.58
CA ASP A 222 -24.32 15.93 7.80
C ASP A 222 -24.08 14.41 7.89
N LEU A 223 -23.06 14.06 8.67
CA LEU A 223 -22.67 12.69 8.99
C LEU A 223 -23.65 11.99 9.97
N SER A 224 -24.77 12.62 10.35
CA SER A 224 -25.82 12.03 11.16
C SER A 224 -26.44 10.79 10.51
N ALA A 225 -26.62 9.74 11.30
CA ALA A 225 -27.25 8.50 10.86
C ALA A 225 -28.69 8.71 10.34
N ASN A 226 -29.41 9.75 10.81
CA ASN A 226 -30.75 10.08 10.32
C ASN A 226 -30.70 10.74 8.93
N HIS A 227 -29.76 11.67 8.70
CA HIS A 227 -29.56 12.28 7.38
C HIS A 227 -29.10 11.24 6.36
N GLN A 228 -28.15 10.38 6.72
CA GLN A 228 -27.71 9.27 5.86
C GLN A 228 -28.82 8.26 5.54
N ARG A 229 -29.77 8.02 6.46
CA ARG A 229 -30.97 7.20 6.18
C ARG A 229 -31.90 7.90 5.19
N MET A 230 -32.16 9.19 5.38
CA MET A 230 -32.99 10.00 4.48
C MET A 230 -32.42 10.05 3.06
N LEU A 231 -31.11 10.32 2.89
CA LEU A 231 -30.43 10.29 1.59
C LEU A 231 -30.49 8.90 0.92
N ARG A 232 -30.41 7.82 1.69
CA ARG A 232 -30.57 6.44 1.15
C ARG A 232 -32.00 6.17 0.70
N GLN A 233 -33.01 6.67 1.43
CA GLN A 233 -34.42 6.55 1.04
C GLN A 233 -34.72 7.37 -0.22
N GLN A 234 -34.28 8.62 -0.28
CA GLN A 234 -34.40 9.48 -1.46
C GLN A 234 -33.72 8.85 -2.69
N ARG A 235 -32.48 8.35 -2.56
CA ARG A 235 -31.80 7.62 -3.65
C ARG A 235 -32.49 6.33 -4.07
N ARG A 236 -33.24 5.67 -3.16
CA ARG A 236 -34.03 4.48 -3.51
C ARG A 236 -35.29 4.88 -4.28
N GLN A 237 -36.00 5.91 -3.80
CA GLN A 237 -37.18 6.47 -4.46
C GLN A 237 -36.85 7.08 -5.83
N GLN A 238 -35.69 7.72 -5.98
CA GLN A 238 -35.18 8.18 -7.27
C GLN A 238 -34.95 7.01 -8.23
N LYS A 239 -34.29 5.93 -7.78
CA LYS A 239 -34.13 4.72 -8.61
C LYS A 239 -35.43 3.99 -8.92
N GLU A 240 -36.37 3.95 -7.97
CA GLU A 240 -37.71 3.39 -8.16
C GLU A 240 -38.52 4.22 -9.18
N ALA A 241 -38.38 5.55 -9.17
CA ALA A 241 -38.99 6.45 -10.15
C ALA A 241 -38.27 6.46 -11.51
N GLU A 242 -36.94 6.34 -11.55
CA GLU A 242 -36.15 6.17 -12.78
C GLU A 242 -36.50 4.84 -13.47
N ALA A 243 -36.65 3.75 -12.70
CA ALA A 243 -37.11 2.46 -13.22
C ALA A 243 -38.56 2.52 -13.72
N ALA A 244 -39.49 3.06 -12.93
CA ALA A 244 -40.88 3.21 -13.36
C ALA A 244 -41.05 4.16 -14.56
N ALA A 245 -40.17 5.16 -14.71
CA ALA A 245 -40.14 6.02 -15.90
C ALA A 245 -39.54 5.33 -17.13
N ALA A 246 -38.65 4.35 -16.95
CA ALA A 246 -38.18 3.49 -18.03
C ALA A 246 -39.27 2.48 -18.45
N GLU A 247 -39.90 1.78 -17.49
CA GLU A 247 -41.04 0.88 -17.74
C GLU A 247 -42.19 1.63 -18.45
N ALA A 248 -42.56 2.84 -17.98
CA ALA A 248 -43.58 3.66 -18.63
C ALA A 248 -43.17 4.23 -20.00
N ALA A 249 -41.87 4.30 -20.32
CA ALA A 249 -41.37 4.66 -21.65
C ALA A 249 -41.37 3.45 -22.60
N GLU A 250 -41.16 2.24 -22.09
CA GLU A 250 -41.35 0.99 -22.84
C GLU A 250 -42.84 0.74 -23.12
N GLU A 251 -43.74 0.89 -22.13
CA GLU A 251 -45.20 0.80 -22.33
C GLU A 251 -45.70 1.85 -23.35
N GLN A 252 -45.19 3.09 -23.32
CA GLN A 252 -45.54 4.10 -24.33
C GLN A 252 -44.91 3.81 -25.70
N GLY A 253 -43.75 3.13 -25.74
CA GLY A 253 -43.18 2.59 -26.97
C GLY A 253 -44.10 1.54 -27.59
N GLU A 254 -44.56 0.57 -26.79
CA GLU A 254 -45.52 -0.45 -27.23
C GLU A 254 -46.88 0.16 -27.62
N GLU A 255 -47.43 1.13 -26.87
CA GLU A 255 -48.70 1.77 -27.24
C GLU A 255 -48.58 2.58 -28.57
N VAL A 256 -47.42 3.18 -28.84
CA VAL A 256 -47.16 3.86 -30.12
C VAL A 256 -46.99 2.87 -31.27
N VAL A 257 -46.33 1.72 -31.04
CA VAL A 257 -46.23 0.63 -32.04
C VAL A 257 -47.62 0.04 -32.34
N LEU A 258 -48.42 -0.26 -31.31
CA LEU A 258 -49.78 -0.79 -31.47
C LEU A 258 -50.72 0.23 -32.14
N LYS A 259 -50.53 1.55 -31.92
CA LYS A 259 -51.24 2.59 -32.69
C LYS A 259 -50.76 2.70 -34.14
N ALA A 260 -49.48 2.44 -34.42
CA ALA A 260 -48.97 2.38 -35.78
C ALA A 260 -49.53 1.16 -36.54
N GLU A 261 -49.58 -0.02 -35.91
CA GLU A 261 -50.22 -1.21 -36.47
C GLU A 261 -51.74 -1.03 -36.65
N ALA A 262 -52.43 -0.41 -35.68
CA ALA A 262 -53.85 -0.09 -35.82
C ALA A 262 -54.13 0.93 -36.94
N ALA A 263 -53.22 1.88 -37.17
CA ALA A 263 -53.31 2.81 -38.30
C ALA A 263 -53.05 2.10 -39.64
N ALA A 264 -52.10 1.16 -39.70
CA ALA A 264 -51.86 0.32 -40.87
C ALA A 264 -53.08 -0.58 -41.19
N ALA A 265 -53.67 -1.21 -40.17
CA ALA A 265 -54.88 -2.02 -40.31
C ALA A 265 -56.11 -1.20 -40.76
N ALA A 266 -56.20 0.08 -40.38
CA ALA A 266 -57.22 0.98 -40.90
C ALA A 266 -57.02 1.31 -42.38
N VAL A 267 -55.76 1.46 -42.83
CA VAL A 267 -55.43 1.66 -44.26
C VAL A 267 -55.70 0.38 -45.08
N GLU A 268 -55.38 -0.81 -44.57
CA GLU A 268 -55.74 -2.07 -45.25
C GLU A 268 -57.27 -2.29 -45.30
N ALA A 269 -58.02 -1.87 -44.27
CA ALA A 269 -59.48 -1.94 -44.27
C ALA A 269 -60.14 -1.02 -45.32
N GLU A 270 -59.51 0.11 -45.68
CA GLU A 270 -59.97 0.99 -46.76
C GLU A 270 -59.47 0.49 -48.14
N ALA A 271 -58.25 -0.07 -48.21
CA ALA A 271 -57.71 -0.68 -49.43
C ALA A 271 -58.50 -1.92 -49.89
N ALA A 272 -59.00 -2.74 -48.95
CA ALA A 272 -59.82 -3.92 -49.23
C ALA A 272 -61.19 -3.61 -49.89
N ALA A 273 -61.57 -2.33 -49.99
CA ALA A 273 -62.74 -1.88 -50.76
C ALA A 273 -62.40 -1.43 -52.19
N ALA A 274 -61.12 -1.28 -52.53
CA ALA A 274 -60.64 -0.86 -53.85
C ALA A 274 -60.16 -2.03 -54.74
N GLU A 275 -59.60 -3.10 -54.14
CA GLU A 275 -59.03 -4.26 -54.85
C GLU A 275 -60.11 -5.24 -55.39
N ALA A 276 -61.09 -4.72 -56.14
CA ALA A 276 -62.16 -5.49 -56.76
C ALA A 276 -62.61 -4.98 -58.15
N ALA A 277 -61.94 -3.96 -58.70
CA ALA A 277 -62.49 -3.20 -59.83
C ALA A 277 -61.45 -2.67 -60.87
N GLU A 278 -60.30 -3.32 -61.05
CA GLU A 278 -59.32 -2.89 -62.07
C GLU A 278 -58.65 -4.06 -62.83
N GLU A 279 -59.48 -4.85 -63.55
CA GLU A 279 -59.01 -5.88 -64.51
C GLU A 279 -59.57 -5.66 -65.94
N GLN A 280 -59.72 -4.39 -66.36
CA GLN A 280 -59.86 -3.95 -67.75
C GLN A 280 -59.06 -2.64 -67.86
N GLY A 281 -58.06 -2.49 -68.73
CA GLY A 281 -58.15 -2.67 -70.18
C GLY A 281 -58.18 -1.28 -70.82
N GLU A 282 -57.05 -0.58 -70.84
CA GLU A 282 -56.14 -0.55 -72.01
C GLU A 282 -56.79 0.04 -73.30
N GLU A 283 -57.34 1.26 -73.21
CA GLU A 283 -57.47 2.14 -74.39
C GLU A 283 -57.36 3.61 -73.97
N VAL A 284 -56.74 4.45 -74.84
CA VAL A 284 -56.52 5.92 -74.69
C VAL A 284 -55.73 6.36 -73.42
N VAL A 285 -54.72 7.24 -73.45
CA VAL A 285 -54.37 8.28 -74.43
C VAL A 285 -52.85 8.37 -74.66
N LEU A 286 -52.34 7.81 -75.76
CA LEU A 286 -51.06 8.24 -76.35
C LEU A 286 -51.26 9.52 -77.16
N LYS A 287 -51.29 10.70 -76.51
CA LYS A 287 -51.26 12.04 -77.14
C LYS A 287 -50.53 13.10 -76.30
N ALA A 288 -49.23 12.87 -76.10
CA ALA A 288 -48.17 13.84 -75.80
C ALA A 288 -46.89 12.99 -75.63
N GLU A 289 -46.14 12.66 -76.68
CA GLU A 289 -45.44 13.60 -77.57
C GLU A 289 -44.92 14.83 -76.80
N ALA A 290 -43.70 14.77 -76.25
CA ALA A 290 -42.41 14.84 -76.96
C ALA A 290 -42.04 16.25 -77.47
N ALA A 291 -41.93 17.18 -76.52
CA ALA A 291 -40.89 18.23 -76.56
C ALA A 291 -40.03 18.02 -75.29
N ALA A 292 -38.76 17.63 -75.39
CA ALA A 292 -37.64 18.44 -75.89
C ALA A 292 -37.44 19.70 -75.02
N ALA A 293 -36.55 19.70 -74.01
CA ALA A 293 -35.07 19.69 -74.09
C ALA A 293 -34.46 21.11 -74.14
N ALA A 294 -33.20 21.23 -73.69
CA ALA A 294 -32.57 22.45 -73.15
C ALA A 294 -33.17 22.89 -71.79
N VAL A 295 -32.41 23.46 -70.85
CA VAL A 295 -31.02 23.99 -70.94
C VAL A 295 -30.05 23.19 -70.05
N GLU A 296 -28.81 23.04 -70.50
CA GLU A 296 -27.71 22.37 -69.78
C GLU A 296 -26.91 23.32 -68.87
N ALA A 297 -26.29 22.75 -67.83
CA ALA A 297 -24.98 23.15 -67.29
C ALA A 297 -24.84 24.54 -66.58
N GLU A 298 -23.78 24.84 -65.82
CA GLU A 298 -22.53 24.08 -65.57
C GLU A 298 -22.09 24.08 -64.08
N ALA A 299 -21.20 23.13 -63.80
CA ALA A 299 -20.23 22.92 -62.70
C ALA A 299 -19.95 24.07 -61.70
N ALA A 300 -19.78 23.87 -60.37
CA ALA A 300 -19.11 22.83 -59.56
C ALA A 300 -17.60 23.04 -59.28
N LYS A 301 -17.24 23.21 -57.99
CA LYS A 301 -16.12 22.52 -57.28
C LYS A 301 -15.98 22.87 -55.79
N GLU A 302 -15.44 21.90 -55.04
CA GLU A 302 -14.48 21.90 -53.90
C GLU A 302 -14.13 23.22 -53.16
N SER A 303 -13.83 23.26 -51.84
CA SER A 303 -13.89 22.24 -50.76
C SER A 303 -13.48 22.83 -49.38
N ALA A 304 -13.88 22.14 -48.29
CA ALA A 304 -13.24 22.05 -46.95
C ALA A 304 -13.38 23.17 -45.87
N ALA A 305 -13.65 22.68 -44.63
CA ALA A 305 -13.30 23.21 -43.29
C ALA A 305 -14.02 24.50 -42.77
N GLU A 306 -14.29 24.70 -41.47
CA GLU A 306 -14.09 23.90 -40.22
C GLU A 306 -15.09 24.32 -39.10
N GLU A 307 -15.23 23.52 -38.02
CA GLU A 307 -15.83 23.87 -36.70
C GLU A 307 -17.35 24.26 -36.64
N THR A 308 -18.13 24.17 -35.53
CA THR A 308 -17.97 23.81 -34.08
C THR A 308 -19.31 23.31 -33.44
N VAL A 309 -19.28 22.92 -32.15
CA VAL A 309 -20.39 22.84 -31.13
C VAL A 309 -21.27 21.56 -30.96
N GLU A 310 -20.84 20.72 -30.00
CA GLU A 310 -21.56 20.11 -28.84
C GLU A 310 -22.92 19.34 -28.88
N THR A 311 -22.92 18.21 -28.13
CA THR A 311 -23.91 17.67 -27.12
C THR A 311 -24.78 16.40 -27.38
N THR A 312 -25.00 15.67 -26.26
CA THR A 312 -26.10 14.71 -25.92
C THR A 312 -26.14 13.26 -26.46
N GLN A 313 -25.31 12.41 -25.83
CA GLN A 313 -25.60 11.09 -25.19
C GLN A 313 -26.78 10.17 -25.62
N THR A 314 -26.41 8.92 -25.92
CA THR A 314 -27.04 7.60 -25.60
C THR A 314 -26.10 6.50 -26.15
N ALA A 315 -26.03 5.22 -25.75
CA ALA A 315 -26.32 4.44 -24.52
C ALA A 315 -25.33 3.19 -24.55
N GLN A 316 -25.41 2.03 -23.88
CA GLN A 316 -26.27 1.42 -22.84
C GLN A 316 -25.51 0.25 -22.15
N GLU A 317 -25.97 -0.19 -20.97
CA GLU A 317 -25.85 -1.57 -20.41
C GLU A 317 -24.50 -2.30 -20.13
N SER A 318 -24.63 -3.51 -19.57
CA SER A 318 -23.67 -4.30 -18.75
C SER A 318 -24.20 -5.77 -18.60
N PRO A 319 -23.59 -6.75 -17.88
CA PRO A 319 -22.42 -6.69 -16.96
C PRO A 319 -21.41 -7.89 -16.94
N ALA A 320 -20.17 -7.59 -16.50
CA ALA A 320 -19.32 -8.40 -15.60
C ALA A 320 -18.81 -9.83 -16.04
N PRO A 321 -17.90 -10.48 -15.26
CA PRO A 321 -16.54 -10.00 -14.99
C PRO A 321 -15.42 -11.07 -15.15
N PRO A 322 -14.15 -10.70 -15.42
CA PRO A 322 -12.99 -11.60 -15.34
C PRO A 322 -12.43 -11.72 -13.90
N SER A 323 -11.75 -12.84 -13.60
CA SER A 323 -11.14 -13.14 -12.30
C SER A 323 -9.62 -12.84 -12.24
N GLU A 324 -9.16 -12.18 -11.18
CA GLU A 324 -7.72 -11.98 -10.90
C GLU A 324 -7.14 -13.05 -9.96
N ASP A 325 -5.88 -13.42 -10.20
CA ASP A 325 -5.17 -14.51 -9.53
C ASP A 325 -3.94 -13.94 -8.77
N PRO A 326 -3.94 -13.83 -7.43
CA PRO A 326 -2.87 -13.16 -6.68
C PRO A 326 -1.69 -14.11 -6.36
N LYS A 327 -0.57 -13.97 -7.10
CA LYS A 327 0.67 -14.73 -6.83
C LYS A 327 1.64 -14.03 -5.88
N THR A 328 1.55 -14.38 -4.60
CA THR A 328 2.55 -14.03 -3.57
C THR A 328 3.75 -14.96 -3.61
N LYS A 329 4.97 -14.41 -3.61
CA LYS A 329 6.17 -15.08 -3.06
C LYS A 329 7.30 -14.10 -2.74
#